data_AF-A0A9N9N322-F1
#
_entry.id   AF-A0A9N9N322-F1
#
_cell.length_a   1.000
_cell.length_b   1.000
_cell.length_c   1.000
_cell.angle_alpha   90.00
_cell.angle_beta   90.00
_cell.angle_gamma   90.00
#
_symmetry.space_group_name_H-M   'P 1'
#
loop_
_entity.id
_entity.type
_entity.pdbx_description
1 polymer ?
#
loop_
_entity_poly.entity_id
_entity_poly.type
_entity_poly.pdbx_seq_one_letter_code
_entity_poly.pdbx_strand_id
1 'polypeptide(L)'
;RLFEVLHSFGYLAGMIKEYHDIHLSQRLLDRLEKRWNSWEQPLLILSFVLHPMYQMEQFNHELKSLTWVNIGEYILYYYVAWFHQQPNSILRELELFHQKKSPFNITTSRQFGNNVIGYWNYCASCTKELGQVALQIHGICVNAASVERLWSSMGFIHSNRRNKLQ
;
A
#
# COMPACT_ATOMS: atom_id res chain seq x y z
N ARG A 1 -3.94 -5.87 -5.79
CA ARG A 1 -4.45 -4.87 -4.81
C ARG A 1 -3.41 -3.77 -4.60
N LEU A 2 -3.78 -2.59 -4.11
CA LEU A 2 -2.85 -1.45 -3.97
C LEU A 2 -1.59 -1.79 -3.14
N PHE A 3 -1.73 -2.49 -2.02
CA PHE A 3 -0.58 -2.82 -1.16
C PHE A 3 0.42 -3.78 -1.85
N GLU A 4 -0.05 -4.65 -2.76
CA GLU A 4 0.81 -5.53 -3.56
C GLU A 4 1.68 -4.72 -4.52
N VAL A 5 1.17 -3.59 -5.00
CA VAL A 5 1.96 -2.67 -5.84
C VAL A 5 3.08 -2.07 -5.03
N LEU A 6 2.82 -1.59 -3.81
CA LEU A 6 3.87 -1.06 -2.94
C LEU A 6 4.91 -2.13 -2.58
N HIS A 7 4.47 -3.35 -2.28
CA HIS A 7 5.38 -4.50 -2.10
C HIS A 7 6.26 -4.73 -3.33
N SER A 8 5.68 -4.67 -4.53
CA SER A 8 6.41 -4.87 -5.80
C SER A 8 7.45 -3.77 -6.01
N PHE A 9 7.12 -2.50 -5.72
CA PHE A 9 8.06 -1.39 -5.77
C PHE A 9 9.24 -1.61 -4.80
N GLY A 10 8.95 -1.98 -3.55
CA GLY A 10 9.99 -2.25 -2.55
C GLY A 10 10.90 -3.40 -2.94
N TYR A 11 10.32 -4.50 -3.42
CA TYR A 11 11.08 -5.67 -3.86
C TYR A 11 11.98 -5.37 -5.07
N LEU A 12 11.43 -4.70 -6.10
CA LEU A 12 12.21 -4.28 -7.26
C LEU A 12 13.35 -3.33 -6.87
N ALA A 13 13.09 -2.37 -5.99
CA ALA A 13 14.13 -1.46 -5.51
C ALA A 13 15.26 -2.22 -4.80
N GLY A 14 14.93 -3.22 -3.98
CA GLY A 14 15.91 -4.11 -3.34
C GLY A 14 16.74 -4.87 -4.36
N MET A 15 16.10 -5.56 -5.30
CA MET A 15 16.78 -6.30 -6.37
C MET A 15 17.69 -5.42 -7.23
N ILE A 16 17.25 -4.21 -7.57
CA ILE A 16 18.04 -3.29 -8.40
C ILE A 16 19.29 -2.81 -7.64
N LYS A 17 19.19 -2.56 -6.33
CA LYS A 17 20.32 -2.15 -5.49
C LYS A 17 21.41 -3.22 -5.39
N GLU A 18 21.03 -4.50 -5.45
CA GLU A 18 21.96 -5.63 -5.42
C GLU A 18 22.55 -5.96 -6.82
N TYR A 19 22.15 -5.21 -7.86
CA TYR A 19 22.60 -5.47 -9.23
C TYR A 19 24.05 -5.04 -9.46
N HIS A 20 24.84 -5.91 -10.09
CA HIS A 20 26.29 -5.75 -10.27
C HIS A 20 26.67 -4.52 -11.13
N ASP A 21 25.86 -4.18 -12.14
CA ASP A 21 26.09 -2.99 -12.97
C ASP A 21 25.51 -1.75 -12.26
N ILE A 22 26.41 -0.99 -11.64
CA ILE A 22 26.09 0.23 -10.87
C ILE A 22 25.40 1.29 -11.75
N HIS A 23 25.83 1.46 -12.99
CA HIS A 23 25.28 2.49 -13.87
C HIS A 23 23.87 2.11 -14.34
N LEU A 24 23.65 0.84 -14.70
CA LEU A 24 22.32 0.36 -15.03
C LEU A 24 21.40 0.39 -13.79
N SER A 25 21.91 -0.03 -12.63
CA SER A 25 21.18 0.01 -11.35
C SER A 25 20.67 1.42 -11.06
N GLN A 26 21.55 2.42 -11.11
CA GLN A 26 21.18 3.81 -10.88
C GLN A 26 20.08 4.28 -11.86
N ARG A 27 20.23 4.00 -13.16
CA ARG A 27 19.22 4.39 -14.15
C ARG A 27 17.87 3.72 -13.92
N LEU A 28 17.86 2.48 -13.43
CA LEU A 28 16.62 1.78 -13.09
C LEU A 28 15.98 2.36 -11.82
N LEU A 29 16.78 2.70 -10.80
CA LEU A 29 16.29 3.39 -9.61
C LEU A 29 15.69 4.76 -9.94
N ASP A 30 16.36 5.57 -10.75
CA ASP A 30 15.86 6.89 -11.16
C ASP A 30 14.50 6.78 -11.87
N ARG A 31 14.32 5.74 -12.70
CA ARG A 31 13.06 5.45 -13.39
C ARG A 31 11.97 5.03 -12.42
N LEU A 32 12.32 4.18 -11.46
CA LEU A 32 11.41 3.71 -10.42
C LEU A 32 10.94 4.88 -9.54
N GLU A 33 11.86 5.76 -9.15
CA GLU A 33 11.58 6.95 -8.34
C GLU A 33 10.74 7.98 -9.10
N LYS A 34 11.05 8.25 -10.37
CA LYS A 34 10.21 9.10 -11.22
C LYS A 34 8.78 8.56 -11.30
N ARG A 35 8.63 7.23 -11.36
CA ARG A 35 7.31 6.60 -11.38
C ARG A 35 6.60 6.73 -10.04
N TRP A 36 7.31 6.44 -8.94
CA TRP A 36 6.82 6.63 -7.58
C TRP A 36 6.29 8.05 -7.34
N ASN A 37 7.02 9.07 -7.80
CA ASN A 37 6.63 10.49 -7.69
C ASN A 37 5.41 10.87 -8.53
N SER A 38 5.09 10.09 -9.57
CA SER A 38 3.90 10.31 -10.40
C SER A 38 2.64 9.60 -9.89
N TRP A 39 2.78 8.75 -8.87
CA TRP A 39 1.67 7.98 -8.30
C TRP A 39 1.09 8.66 -7.08
N GLU A 40 -0.14 8.28 -6.74
CA GLU A 40 -0.81 8.72 -5.52
C GLU A 40 -0.25 7.97 -4.31
N GLN A 41 0.92 8.43 -3.86
CA GLN A 41 1.69 7.83 -2.76
C GLN A 41 0.87 7.66 -1.48
N PRO A 42 0.03 8.63 -1.05
CA PRO A 42 -0.78 8.47 0.15
C PRO A 42 -1.69 7.23 0.09
N LEU A 43 -2.35 6.95 -1.03
CA LEU A 43 -3.19 5.76 -1.16
C LEU A 43 -2.40 4.45 -1.07
N LEU A 44 -1.23 4.39 -1.68
CA LEU A 44 -0.36 3.21 -1.58
C LEU A 44 0.09 2.99 -0.13
N ILE A 45 0.53 4.05 0.54
CA ILE A 45 0.94 4.02 1.94
C ILE A 45 -0.23 3.58 2.82
N LEU A 46 -1.41 4.20 2.68
CA LEU A 46 -2.59 3.85 3.45
C LEU A 46 -3.04 2.41 3.22
N SER A 47 -2.98 1.91 1.97
CA SER A 47 -3.32 0.51 1.67
C SER A 47 -2.42 -0.49 2.40
N PHE A 48 -1.20 -0.07 2.73
CA PHE A 48 -0.23 -0.90 3.42
C PHE A 48 -0.37 -0.76 4.94
N VAL A 49 -0.53 0.47 5.43
CA VAL A 49 -0.74 0.75 6.86
C VAL A 49 -2.05 0.15 7.37
N LEU A 50 -3.11 0.15 6.57
CA LEU A 50 -4.40 -0.46 6.92
C LEU A 50 -4.41 -1.98 6.70
N HIS A 51 -3.29 -2.59 6.30
CA HIS A 51 -3.20 -4.04 6.22
C HIS A 51 -3.03 -4.64 7.63
N PRO A 52 -3.89 -5.59 8.04
CA PRO A 52 -3.95 -6.08 9.42
C PRO A 52 -2.69 -6.83 9.90
N MET A 53 -1.85 -7.29 8.97
CA MET A 53 -0.58 -7.97 9.26
C MET A 53 0.66 -7.11 9.04
N TYR A 54 0.56 -5.95 8.40
CA TYR A 54 1.74 -5.16 8.03
C TYR A 54 1.87 -3.88 8.84
N GLN A 55 0.78 -3.09 8.90
CA GLN A 55 0.77 -1.78 9.56
C GLN A 55 2.00 -0.93 9.15
N MET A 56 2.62 -0.23 10.11
CA MET A 56 3.82 0.57 9.90
C MET A 56 5.12 -0.26 10.03
N GLU A 57 5.06 -1.55 10.36
CA GLU A 57 6.23 -2.36 10.70
C GLU A 57 7.16 -2.64 9.52
N GLN A 58 6.68 -2.50 8.28
CA GLN A 58 7.50 -2.72 7.08
C GLN A 58 8.15 -1.43 6.56
N PHE A 59 7.82 -0.27 7.14
CA PHE A 59 8.44 1.00 6.76
C PHE A 59 9.68 1.25 7.62
N ASN A 60 10.67 1.94 7.05
CA ASN A 60 11.86 2.32 7.79
C ASN A 60 11.47 3.29 8.94
N HIS A 61 11.72 2.87 10.19
CA HIS A 61 11.44 3.65 11.40
C HIS A 61 12.18 4.99 11.47
N GLU A 62 13.24 5.17 10.67
CA GLU A 62 13.99 6.43 10.59
C GLU A 62 13.32 7.48 9.70
N LEU A 63 12.26 7.12 8.96
CA LEU A 63 11.49 8.04 8.13
C LEU A 63 10.65 8.99 9.00
N LYS A 64 11.22 10.13 9.35
CA LYS A 64 10.54 11.19 10.14
C LYS A 64 9.27 11.72 9.50
N SER A 65 9.11 11.59 8.18
CA SER A 65 7.93 12.05 7.45
C SER A 65 6.73 11.11 7.54
N LEU A 66 6.93 9.87 8.00
CA LEU A 66 5.87 8.87 8.10
C LEU A 66 5.48 8.67 9.56
N THR A 67 4.64 9.57 10.06
CA THR A 67 4.09 9.49 11.42
C THR A 67 2.62 9.10 11.39
N TRP A 68 2.10 8.55 12.49
CA TRP A 68 0.66 8.28 12.64
C TRP A 68 -0.21 9.53 12.52
N VAL A 69 0.35 10.71 12.81
CA VAL A 69 -0.33 12.00 12.58
C VAL A 69 -0.56 12.22 11.09
N ASN A 70 0.47 12.04 10.25
CA ASN A 70 0.34 12.19 8.79
C ASN A 70 -0.57 11.12 8.18
N ILE A 71 -0.52 9.89 8.69
CA ILE A 71 -1.48 8.84 8.31
C ILE A 71 -2.92 9.27 8.63
N GLY A 72 -3.14 9.85 9.81
CA GLY A 72 -4.43 10.41 10.20
C GLY A 72 -4.91 11.51 9.25
N GLU A 73 -4.03 12.43 8.88
CA GLU A 73 -4.33 13.50 7.90
C GLU A 73 -4.75 12.94 6.55
N TYR A 74 -4.04 11.93 6.03
CA TYR A 74 -4.41 11.29 4.76
C TYR A 74 -5.77 10.58 4.87
N ILE A 75 -6.02 9.85 5.95
CA ILE A 75 -7.29 9.15 6.18
C ILE A 75 -8.44 10.15 6.26
N LEU A 76 -8.27 11.25 6.99
CA LEU A 76 -9.25 12.33 7.09
C LEU A 76 -9.56 12.94 5.72
N TYR A 77 -8.52 13.26 4.94
CA TYR A 77 -8.67 13.81 3.60
C TYR A 77 -9.50 12.90 2.71
N TYR A 78 -9.16 11.61 2.61
CA TYR A 78 -9.89 10.67 1.76
C TYR A 78 -11.30 10.37 2.27
N TYR A 79 -11.51 10.35 3.59
CA TYR A 79 -12.84 10.19 4.15
C TYR A 79 -13.78 11.32 3.70
N VAL A 80 -13.35 12.57 3.84
CA VAL A 80 -14.13 13.73 3.38
C VAL A 80 -14.31 13.71 1.86
N ALA A 81 -13.25 13.40 1.12
CA ALA A 81 -13.28 13.38 -0.35
C ALA A 81 -14.23 12.32 -0.92
N TRP A 82 -14.30 11.12 -0.32
CA TRP A 82 -15.12 10.02 -0.84
C TRP A 82 -16.53 9.98 -0.29
N PHE A 83 -16.73 10.37 0.96
CA PHE A 83 -18.02 10.19 1.64
C PHE A 83 -18.76 11.49 1.89
N HIS A 84 -18.11 12.64 1.67
CA HIS A 84 -18.71 13.97 1.84
C HIS A 84 -19.32 14.20 3.23
N GLN A 85 -18.70 13.60 4.26
CA GLN A 85 -19.14 13.65 5.66
C GLN A 85 -18.02 14.19 6.55
N GLN A 86 -18.39 14.84 7.66
CA GLN A 86 -17.43 15.21 8.68
C GLN A 86 -17.06 13.99 9.54
N PRO A 87 -15.76 13.71 9.73
CA PRO A 87 -15.30 12.62 10.57
C PRO A 87 -15.50 12.96 12.05
N ASN A 88 -16.08 12.05 12.83
CA ASN A 88 -16.37 12.25 14.25
C ASN A 88 -15.49 11.39 15.17
N SER A 89 -15.01 10.26 14.66
CA SER A 89 -14.35 9.22 15.46
C SER A 89 -13.15 8.56 14.77
N ILE A 90 -12.89 8.85 13.50
CA ILE A 90 -11.90 8.15 12.68
C ILE A 90 -10.50 8.14 13.27
N LEU A 91 -10.06 9.25 13.90
CA LEU A 91 -8.75 9.31 14.56
C LEU A 91 -8.71 8.46 15.84
N ARG A 92 -9.83 8.37 16.56
CA ARG A 92 -9.95 7.49 17.73
C ARG A 92 -9.92 6.03 17.29
N GLU A 93 -10.62 5.69 16.23
CA GLU A 93 -10.60 4.36 15.62
C GLU A 93 -9.19 3.99 15.13
N LEU A 94 -8.50 4.95 14.51
CA LEU A 94 -7.11 4.78 14.05
C LEU A 94 -6.16 4.51 15.23
N GLU A 95 -6.32 5.23 16.34
CA GLU A 95 -5.51 5.02 17.53
C GLU A 95 -5.75 3.64 18.17
N LEU A 96 -7.00 3.15 18.16
CA LEU A 96 -7.30 1.77 18.59
C LEU A 96 -6.60 0.74 17.68
N PHE A 97 -6.59 0.98 16.37
CA PHE A 97 -5.91 0.13 15.39
C PHE A 97 -4.39 0.13 15.59
N HIS A 98 -3.80 1.31 15.77
CA HIS A 98 -2.39 1.50 16.08
C HIS A 98 -1.98 0.77 17.38
N GLN A 99 -2.78 0.90 18.44
CA GLN A 99 -2.54 0.21 19.71
C GLN A 99 -2.85 -1.30 19.66
N LYS A 100 -3.32 -1.83 18.52
CA LYS A 100 -3.74 -3.22 18.34
C LYS A 100 -4.78 -3.67 19.39
N LYS A 101 -5.61 -2.75 19.86
CA LYS A 101 -6.70 -3.02 20.80
C LYS A 101 -7.82 -3.75 20.09
N SER A 102 -8.53 -4.62 20.80
CA SER A 102 -9.66 -5.38 20.24
C SER A 102 -10.64 -4.45 19.49
N PRO A 103 -11.05 -4.76 18.25
CA PRO A 103 -10.85 -6.03 17.53
C PRO A 103 -9.52 -6.16 16.76
N PHE A 104 -8.66 -5.15 16.77
CA PHE A 104 -7.46 -5.05 15.92
C PHE A 104 -6.24 -5.85 16.40
N ASN A 105 -6.43 -6.76 17.34
CA ASN A 105 -5.35 -7.58 17.86
C ASN A 105 -4.90 -8.62 16.83
N ILE A 106 -3.67 -9.12 16.99
CA ILE A 106 -3.07 -10.09 16.07
C ILE A 106 -3.88 -11.40 15.98
N THR A 107 -4.53 -11.81 17.07
CA THR A 107 -5.32 -13.03 17.14
C THR A 107 -6.53 -12.96 16.21
N THR A 108 -7.28 -11.86 16.24
CA THR A 108 -8.39 -11.60 15.31
C THR A 108 -7.88 -11.55 13.89
N SER A 109 -6.83 -10.77 13.62
CA SER A 109 -6.29 -10.61 12.28
C SER A 109 -5.87 -11.95 11.64
N ARG A 110 -5.28 -12.86 12.41
CA ARG A 110 -4.90 -14.21 11.92
C ARG A 110 -6.08 -15.07 11.51
N GLN A 111 -7.27 -14.89 12.09
CA GLN A 111 -8.46 -15.65 11.70
C GLN A 111 -8.91 -15.35 10.27
N PHE A 112 -8.61 -14.15 9.77
CA PHE A 112 -8.94 -13.74 8.41
C PHE A 112 -7.83 -14.08 7.39
N GLY A 113 -6.64 -14.49 7.84
CA GLY A 113 -5.49 -14.77 6.99
C GLY A 113 -5.18 -13.61 6.04
N ASN A 114 -5.19 -13.88 4.73
CA ASN A 114 -4.96 -12.88 3.69
C ASN A 114 -6.24 -12.14 3.24
N ASN A 115 -7.40 -12.43 3.86
CA ASN A 115 -8.67 -11.80 3.50
C ASN A 115 -8.86 -10.44 4.18
N VAL A 116 -8.12 -9.44 3.70
CA VAL A 116 -8.14 -8.07 4.23
C VAL A 116 -9.52 -7.42 4.16
N ILE A 117 -10.28 -7.65 3.09
CA ILE A 117 -11.64 -7.11 2.95
C ILE A 117 -12.58 -7.76 3.97
N GLY A 118 -12.47 -9.08 4.17
CA GLY A 118 -13.23 -9.79 5.20
C GLY A 118 -12.94 -9.28 6.62
N TYR A 119 -11.66 -9.03 6.92
CA TYR A 119 -11.24 -8.43 8.19
C TYR A 119 -11.89 -7.06 8.41
N TRP A 120 -11.80 -6.15 7.44
CA TRP A 120 -12.36 -4.82 7.59
C TRP A 120 -13.90 -4.81 7.61
N ASN A 121 -14.55 -5.73 6.91
CA ASN A 121 -16.00 -5.94 7.04
C ASN A 121 -16.39 -6.37 8.46
N TYR A 122 -15.58 -7.22 9.10
CA TYR A 122 -15.80 -7.60 10.50
C TYR A 122 -15.57 -6.41 11.45
N CYS A 123 -14.49 -5.65 11.29
CA CYS A 123 -14.20 -4.49 12.14
C CYS A 123 -15.19 -3.33 11.93
N ALA A 124 -15.80 -3.20 10.74
CA ALA A 124 -16.75 -2.13 10.42
C ALA A 124 -17.95 -2.06 11.38
N SER A 125 -18.28 -3.14 12.11
CA SER A 125 -19.32 -3.12 13.13
C SER A 125 -19.01 -2.19 14.31
N CYS A 126 -17.72 -2.01 14.65
CA CYS A 126 -17.27 -1.17 15.76
C CYS A 126 -16.41 0.02 15.34
N THR A 127 -15.94 0.07 14.09
CA THR A 127 -15.17 1.18 13.53
C THR A 127 -15.76 1.61 12.20
N LYS A 128 -16.78 2.46 12.27
CA LYS A 128 -17.63 2.78 11.11
C LYS A 128 -16.88 3.61 10.10
N GLU A 129 -16.11 4.60 10.55
CA GLU A 129 -15.46 5.57 9.66
C GLU A 129 -14.16 4.99 9.09
N LEU A 130 -13.27 4.47 9.95
CA LEU A 130 -12.01 3.87 9.54
C LEU A 130 -12.23 2.61 8.71
N GLY A 131 -13.17 1.75 9.14
CA GLY A 131 -13.51 0.54 8.40
C GLY A 131 -14.00 0.84 6.99
N GLN A 132 -14.80 1.89 6.83
CA GLN A 132 -15.30 2.33 5.53
C GLN A 132 -14.18 2.85 4.61
N VAL A 133 -13.24 3.66 5.14
CA VAL A 133 -12.04 4.08 4.38
C VAL A 133 -11.21 2.87 3.97
N ALA A 134 -10.95 1.94 4.89
CA ALA A 134 -10.15 0.77 4.62
C ALA A 134 -10.79 -0.14 3.56
N LEU A 135 -12.10 -0.38 3.64
CA LEU A 135 -12.85 -1.12 2.62
C LEU A 135 -12.76 -0.44 1.26
N GLN A 136 -12.91 0.89 1.21
CA GLN A 136 -12.79 1.63 -0.03
C GLN A 136 -11.39 1.49 -0.64
N ILE A 137 -10.33 1.67 0.15
CA ILE A 137 -8.94 1.52 -0.30
C ILE A 137 -8.66 0.10 -0.79
N HIS A 138 -9.07 -0.92 -0.04
CA HIS A 138 -8.83 -2.32 -0.42
C HIS A 138 -9.75 -2.81 -1.54
N GLY A 139 -10.85 -2.11 -1.83
CA GLY A 139 -11.71 -2.30 -2.98
C GLY A 139 -11.16 -1.71 -4.28
N ILE A 140 -10.18 -0.80 -4.22
CA ILE A 140 -9.54 -0.23 -5.42
C ILE A 140 -8.82 -1.36 -6.18
N CYS A 141 -9.37 -1.69 -7.35
CA CYS A 141 -8.72 -2.59 -8.28
C CYS A 141 -7.58 -1.86 -8.98
N VAL A 142 -6.37 -2.41 -8.90
CA VAL A 142 -5.26 -1.95 -9.73
C VAL A 142 -5.53 -2.49 -11.12
N ASN A 143 -6.08 -1.65 -11.99
CA ASN A 143 -6.41 -1.97 -13.38
C ASN A 143 -5.29 -2.79 -14.05
N ALA A 144 -5.63 -3.92 -14.69
CA ALA A 144 -4.71 -4.74 -15.47
C ALA A 144 -3.92 -3.90 -16.48
N ALA A 145 -4.54 -2.91 -17.15
CA ALA A 145 -3.86 -1.99 -18.07
C ALA A 145 -2.84 -1.05 -17.39
N SER A 146 -2.92 -0.83 -16.08
CA SER A 146 -1.89 -0.07 -15.33
C SER A 146 -0.68 -0.95 -15.00
N VAL A 147 -0.93 -2.22 -14.68
CA VAL A 147 0.10 -3.24 -14.44
C VAL A 147 0.75 -3.65 -15.76
N GLU A 148 -0.03 -3.91 -16.82
CA GLU A 148 0.44 -4.15 -18.19
C GLU A 148 1.20 -2.94 -18.73
N ARG A 149 0.83 -1.70 -18.42
CA ARG A 149 1.67 -0.53 -18.74
C ARG A 149 2.99 -0.53 -17.97
N LEU A 150 2.98 -0.93 -16.70
CA LEU A 150 4.22 -1.09 -15.90
C LEU A 150 5.12 -2.13 -16.57
N TRP A 151 4.62 -3.32 -16.86
CA TRP A 151 5.37 -4.41 -17.51
C TRP A 151 5.74 -4.11 -18.97
N SER A 152 4.88 -3.43 -19.74
CA SER A 152 5.16 -2.98 -21.10
C SER A 152 6.27 -1.92 -21.11
N SER A 153 6.27 -1.00 -20.15
CA SER A 153 7.37 -0.04 -19.97
C SER A 153 8.68 -0.71 -19.50
N MET A 154 8.58 -1.86 -18.83
CA MET A 154 9.69 -2.76 -18.49
C MET A 154 9.98 -3.79 -19.59
N GLY A 155 9.24 -3.77 -20.71
CA GLY A 155 9.37 -4.72 -21.82
C GLY A 155 10.73 -4.68 -22.52
N PHE A 156 11.54 -3.65 -22.26
CA PHE A 156 12.95 -3.63 -22.68
C PHE A 156 13.81 -4.69 -21.96
N ILE A 157 13.46 -5.05 -20.72
CA ILE A 157 14.15 -6.10 -19.94
C ILE A 157 13.79 -7.49 -20.49
N HIS A 158 12.55 -7.65 -20.99
CA HIS A 158 12.10 -8.83 -21.73
C HIS A 158 12.08 -8.56 -23.24
N SER A 159 13.26 -8.48 -23.85
CA SER A 159 13.32 -8.48 -25.31
C SER A 159 12.84 -9.83 -25.88
N ASN A 160 12.10 -9.78 -27.00
CA ASN A 160 11.68 -10.91 -27.86
C ASN A 160 12.83 -11.83 -28.34
N ARG A 161 14.06 -11.61 -27.88
CA ARG A 161 15.26 -12.36 -28.26
C ARG A 161 15.46 -13.65 -27.46
N ARG A 162 14.74 -13.86 -26.33
CA ARG A 162 14.86 -15.07 -25.49
C ARG A 162 13.77 -16.13 -25.68
N ASN A 163 12.77 -15.91 -26.55
CA ASN A 163 11.69 -16.88 -26.82
C ASN A 163 11.82 -17.60 -28.17
N LYS A 164 13.01 -17.67 -28.77
CA LYS A 164 13.30 -18.65 -29.83
C LYS A 164 14.06 -19.83 -29.24
N LEU A 165 13.34 -20.87 -28.83
CA LEU A 165 13.86 -22.22 -28.89
C LEU A 165 13.92 -22.60 -30.37
N GLN A 166 15.13 -22.70 -30.93
CA GLN A 166 15.37 -23.58 -32.08
C GLN A 166 15.57 -24.99 -31.55
#